data_AF-A0A520ZVF0-F1
#
_entry.id   AF-A0A520ZVF0-F1
#
_cell.length_a   1.000
_cell.length_b   1.000
_cell.length_c   1.000
_cell.angle_alpha   90.00
_cell.angle_beta   90.00
_cell.angle_gamma   90.00
#
_symmetry.space_group_name_H-M   'P 1'
#
loop_
_entity.id
_entity.type
_entity.pdbx_description
1 polymer ?
#
loop_
_entity_poly.entity_id
_entity_poly.type
_entity_poly.pdbx_seq_one_letter_code
_entity_poly.pdbx_strand_id
1 'polypeptide(L)'
;MEELQKLPEEWFVQHHAIKCSSEGIWYRVSEWLDAESWGDLLSSGRLQDQEVAYDLFYRLAAILDGLHQSGHFIPHLILNDILVLKGELGRVDVKIDYKLSRFLDPKMAQPGLMLNNLLVCHPDISGERPLNFKTDVWSLGRIFVQILTADLEIRDPRPAAKAEDFPKGIGVLVRSMLADDPDLRPHSMAEVADALIRIKQEAIETEAASPTETVGEIRRLKKTIGFFGIIISILAVVGGVFLFQFFRGSQNGKVALGEYANRYAGSVAFVVVEYQVQVDDMVVYQQRIEGTAFLVDSEGYLLTNRHVACPWLEDENLSTVVEQIRYVD
;
A
#
# COMPACT_ATOMS: atom_id res chain seq x y z
N MET A 1 -13.42 -12.08 21.20
CA MET A 1 -13.51 -13.11 20.16
C MET A 1 -14.93 -13.28 19.66
N GLU A 2 -15.92 -13.44 20.55
CA GLU A 2 -17.33 -13.58 20.14
C GLU A 2 -17.84 -12.43 19.26
N GLU A 3 -17.51 -11.16 19.56
CA GLU A 3 -17.91 -10.02 18.71
C GLU A 3 -17.21 -10.02 17.34
N LEU A 4 -15.95 -10.47 17.26
CA LEU A 4 -15.21 -10.55 16.00
C LEU A 4 -15.79 -11.63 15.06
N GLN A 5 -16.34 -12.71 15.62
CA GLN A 5 -16.94 -13.80 14.86
C GLN A 5 -18.32 -13.46 14.29
N LYS A 6 -18.94 -12.35 14.73
CA LYS A 6 -20.21 -11.86 14.19
C LYS A 6 -20.03 -11.01 12.94
N LEU A 7 -18.81 -10.59 12.62
CA LEU A 7 -18.53 -9.80 11.43
C LEU A 7 -18.73 -10.64 10.15
N PRO A 8 -19.37 -10.08 9.10
CA PRO A 8 -19.61 -10.80 7.85
C PRO A 8 -18.33 -11.36 7.22
N GLU A 9 -18.33 -12.66 6.91
CA GLU A 9 -17.16 -13.36 6.34
C GLU A 9 -16.77 -12.83 4.97
N GLU A 10 -17.73 -12.36 4.18
CA GLU A 10 -17.48 -11.82 2.85
C GLU A 10 -16.63 -10.55 2.89
N TRP A 11 -16.66 -9.81 3.99
CA TRP A 11 -16.08 -8.47 4.09
C TRP A 11 -14.93 -8.37 5.09
N PHE A 12 -14.91 -9.23 6.10
CA PHE A 12 -13.93 -9.19 7.18
C PHE A 12 -13.13 -10.47 7.27
N VAL A 13 -11.85 -10.32 7.60
CA VAL A 13 -10.97 -11.45 7.90
C VAL A 13 -11.52 -12.22 9.10
N GLN A 14 -11.82 -13.49 8.91
CA GLN A 14 -12.30 -14.37 9.97
C GLN A 14 -11.21 -14.63 11.01
N HIS A 15 -11.57 -14.46 12.28
CA HIS A 15 -10.68 -14.66 13.41
C HIS A 15 -11.07 -15.94 14.15
N HIS A 16 -10.24 -16.98 14.02
CA HIS A 16 -10.52 -18.30 14.58
C HIS A 16 -10.13 -18.41 16.05
N ALA A 17 -8.96 -17.90 16.45
CA ALA A 17 -8.49 -17.99 17.83
C ALA A 17 -7.49 -16.90 18.20
N ILE A 18 -7.39 -16.62 19.50
CA ILE A 18 -6.23 -15.96 20.10
C ILE A 18 -5.58 -16.98 21.02
N LYS A 19 -4.27 -17.21 20.85
CA LYS A 19 -3.51 -18.23 21.56
C LYS A 19 -2.26 -17.62 22.17
N CYS A 20 -1.70 -18.29 23.16
CA CYS A 20 -0.43 -17.94 23.76
C CYS A 20 0.56 -19.08 23.50
N SER A 21 1.78 -18.76 23.07
CA SER A 21 2.84 -19.74 22.88
C SER A 21 3.36 -20.26 24.22
N SER A 22 4.14 -21.34 24.20
CA SER A 22 4.85 -21.85 25.38
C SER A 22 5.82 -20.83 26.00
N GLU A 23 6.21 -19.82 25.23
CA GLU A 23 7.13 -18.74 25.64
C GLU A 23 6.38 -17.48 26.09
N GLY A 24 5.05 -17.51 26.19
CA GLY A 24 4.24 -16.38 26.65
C GLY A 24 3.88 -15.37 25.56
N ILE A 25 4.14 -15.67 24.28
CA ILE A 25 3.83 -14.77 23.16
C ILE A 25 2.38 -14.97 22.73
N TRP A 26 1.58 -13.90 22.79
CA TRP A 26 0.21 -13.89 22.31
C TRP A 26 0.16 -13.73 20.79
N TYR A 27 -0.62 -14.58 20.11
CA TYR A 27 -0.81 -14.53 18.67
C TYR A 27 -2.27 -14.78 18.28
N ARG A 28 -2.64 -14.28 17.10
CA ARG A 28 -3.98 -14.45 16.50
C ARG A 28 -3.90 -15.46 15.37
N VAL A 29 -4.85 -16.39 15.35
CA VAL A 29 -5.10 -17.32 14.24
C VAL A 29 -6.30 -16.78 13.46
N SER A 30 -6.10 -16.47 12.18
CA SER A 30 -7.14 -16.02 11.25
C SER A 30 -7.22 -16.92 10.04
N GLU A 31 -8.23 -16.72 9.20
CA GLU A 31 -8.28 -17.34 7.88
C GLU A 31 -7.02 -17.00 7.07
N TRP A 32 -6.67 -17.89 6.15
CA TRP A 32 -5.63 -17.66 5.16
C TRP A 32 -6.26 -17.07 3.90
N LEU A 33 -5.75 -15.93 3.44
CA LEU A 33 -6.23 -15.24 2.24
C LEU A 33 -5.11 -15.19 1.20
N ASP A 34 -5.42 -15.55 -0.03
CA ASP A 34 -4.52 -15.34 -1.16
C ASP A 34 -4.63 -13.88 -1.62
N ALA A 35 -3.85 -13.02 -0.95
CA ALA A 35 -3.85 -11.58 -1.17
C ALA A 35 -2.70 -11.14 -2.09
N GLU A 36 -2.93 -10.09 -2.88
CA GLU A 36 -1.87 -9.35 -3.58
C GLU A 36 -1.48 -8.09 -2.79
N SER A 37 -0.27 -7.57 -3.05
CA SER A 37 0.16 -6.34 -2.40
C SER A 37 -0.43 -5.10 -3.09
N TRP A 38 -0.61 -4.02 -2.34
CA TRP A 38 -1.03 -2.73 -2.91
C TRP A 38 -0.05 -2.19 -3.96
N GLY A 39 1.25 -2.48 -3.81
CA GLY A 39 2.27 -2.09 -4.79
C GLY A 39 2.10 -2.85 -6.12
N ASP A 40 1.82 -4.15 -6.06
CA ASP A 40 1.54 -4.96 -7.25
C ASP A 40 0.25 -4.49 -7.93
N LEU A 41 -0.81 -4.25 -7.15
CA LEU A 41 -2.07 -3.76 -7.68
C LEU A 41 -1.91 -2.40 -8.39
N LEU A 42 -1.21 -1.45 -7.77
CA LEU A 42 -0.98 -0.13 -8.36
C LEU A 42 -0.10 -0.22 -9.62
N SER A 43 0.97 -1.02 -9.58
CA SER A 43 1.87 -1.20 -10.73
C SER A 43 1.24 -1.97 -11.89
N SER A 44 0.23 -2.79 -11.63
CA SER A 44 -0.54 -3.50 -12.67
C SER A 44 -1.32 -2.58 -13.60
N GLY A 45 -1.59 -1.34 -13.18
CA GLY A 45 -2.43 -0.39 -13.93
C GLY A 45 -3.93 -0.66 -13.87
N ARG A 46 -4.40 -1.70 -13.16
CA ARG A 46 -5.84 -2.01 -13.01
C ARG A 46 -6.66 -0.85 -12.44
N LEU A 47 -6.05 -0.05 -11.56
CA LEU A 47 -6.67 1.12 -10.94
C LEU A 47 -6.56 2.40 -11.79
N GLN A 48 -5.96 2.34 -12.98
CA GLN A 48 -6.05 3.43 -13.97
C GLN A 48 -7.43 3.48 -14.65
N ASP A 49 -8.14 2.35 -14.65
CA ASP A 49 -9.55 2.30 -15.03
C ASP A 49 -10.39 2.94 -13.92
N GLN A 50 -11.07 4.04 -14.28
CA GLN A 50 -11.89 4.81 -13.34
C GLN A 50 -13.07 3.99 -12.81
N GLU A 51 -13.66 3.12 -13.63
CA GLU A 51 -14.78 2.28 -13.18
C GLU A 51 -14.31 1.31 -12.10
N VAL A 52 -13.16 0.66 -12.31
CA VAL A 52 -12.57 -0.29 -11.35
C VAL A 52 -12.19 0.41 -10.05
N ALA A 53 -11.57 1.60 -10.15
CA ALA A 53 -11.18 2.38 -8.98
C ALA A 53 -12.41 2.86 -8.17
N TYR A 54 -13.46 3.35 -8.85
CA TYR A 54 -14.67 3.83 -8.19
C TYR A 54 -15.49 2.67 -7.58
N ASP A 55 -15.53 1.51 -8.23
CA ASP A 55 -16.14 0.31 -7.65
C ASP A 55 -15.42 -0.15 -6.39
N LEU A 56 -14.08 -0.09 -6.37
CA LEU A 56 -13.28 -0.37 -5.17
C LEU A 56 -13.60 0.62 -4.05
N PHE A 57 -13.65 1.91 -4.35
CA PHE A 57 -13.99 2.95 -3.37
C PHE A 57 -15.39 2.77 -2.80
N TYR A 58 -16.36 2.48 -3.67
CA TYR A 58 -17.73 2.20 -3.27
C TYR A 58 -17.79 0.98 -2.35
N ARG A 59 -17.11 -0.10 -2.71
CA ARG A 59 -17.05 -1.33 -1.90
C ARG A 59 -16.46 -1.08 -0.52
N LEU A 60 -15.35 -0.32 -0.44
CA LEU A 60 -14.74 0.03 0.85
C LEU A 60 -15.70 0.85 1.73
N ALA A 61 -16.37 1.85 1.15
CA ALA A 61 -17.37 2.63 1.87
C ALA A 61 -18.54 1.75 2.33
N ALA A 62 -19.07 0.88 1.48
CA ALA A 62 -20.17 -0.02 1.82
C ALA A 62 -19.81 -1.02 2.93
N ILE A 63 -18.61 -1.59 2.91
CA ILE A 63 -18.12 -2.48 3.97
C ILE A 63 -18.05 -1.73 5.31
N LEU A 64 -17.47 -0.53 5.31
CA LEU A 64 -17.35 0.28 6.52
C LEU A 64 -18.72 0.78 7.01
N ASP A 65 -19.68 1.04 6.11
CA ASP A 65 -21.05 1.36 6.50
C ASP A 65 -21.72 0.18 7.24
N GLY A 66 -21.59 -1.04 6.71
CA GLY A 66 -22.08 -2.24 7.39
C GLY A 66 -21.46 -2.42 8.79
N LEU A 67 -20.17 -2.08 8.94
CA LEU A 67 -19.51 -2.06 10.24
C LEU A 67 -20.12 -0.99 11.17
N HIS A 68 -20.32 0.23 10.68
CA HIS A 68 -20.86 1.35 11.45
C HIS A 68 -22.30 1.08 11.92
N GLN A 69 -23.13 0.47 11.07
CA GLN A 69 -24.49 0.04 11.41
C GLN A 69 -24.52 -1.02 12.52
N SER A 70 -23.46 -1.84 12.64
CA SER A 70 -23.30 -2.79 13.74
C SER A 70 -22.78 -2.16 15.04
N GLY A 71 -22.55 -0.84 15.05
CA GLY A 71 -22.05 -0.09 16.21
C GLY A 71 -20.52 -0.07 16.35
N HIS A 72 -19.78 -0.53 15.33
CA HIS A 72 -18.32 -0.65 15.35
C HIS A 72 -17.65 0.33 14.37
N PHE A 73 -16.39 0.71 14.64
CA PHE A 73 -15.58 1.56 13.76
C PHE A 73 -14.09 1.15 13.84
N ILE A 74 -13.19 1.81 13.11
CA ILE A 74 -11.75 1.50 13.06
C ILE A 74 -10.94 2.81 13.27
N PRO A 75 -10.70 3.23 14.52
CA PRO A 75 -10.13 4.56 14.85
C PRO A 75 -8.77 4.87 14.20
N HIS A 76 -8.02 3.84 13.80
CA HIS A 76 -6.70 3.97 13.19
C HIS A 76 -6.61 3.20 11.86
N LEU A 77 -7.69 3.26 11.07
CA LEU A 77 -7.77 2.63 9.76
C LEU A 77 -6.66 3.12 8.83
N ILE A 78 -5.87 2.18 8.32
CA ILE A 78 -4.85 2.43 7.29
C ILE A 78 -4.99 1.45 6.13
N LEU A 79 -4.35 1.76 5.01
CA LEU A 79 -4.39 0.92 3.81
C LEU A 79 -3.95 -0.53 4.08
N ASN A 80 -3.00 -0.75 4.99
CA ASN A 80 -2.54 -2.10 5.40
C ASN A 80 -3.57 -2.93 6.20
N ASP A 81 -4.71 -2.34 6.56
CA ASP A 81 -5.84 -3.07 7.13
C ASP A 81 -6.81 -3.56 6.05
N ILE A 82 -6.59 -3.18 4.79
CA ILE A 82 -7.37 -3.63 3.64
C ILE A 82 -6.52 -4.62 2.86
N LEU A 83 -6.99 -5.86 2.78
CA LEU A 83 -6.36 -6.95 2.04
C LEU A 83 -7.00 -7.04 0.66
N VAL A 84 -6.18 -6.90 -0.38
CA VAL A 84 -6.61 -7.07 -1.77
C VAL A 84 -6.59 -8.55 -2.10
N LEU A 85 -7.73 -9.12 -2.47
CA LEU A 85 -7.83 -10.52 -2.87
C LEU A 85 -7.37 -10.67 -4.32
N LYS A 86 -6.57 -11.70 -4.62
CA LYS A 86 -6.27 -12.04 -6.01
C LYS A 86 -7.56 -12.42 -6.73
N GLY A 87 -7.76 -11.86 -7.91
CA GLY A 87 -9.00 -12.00 -8.66
C GLY A 87 -8.88 -11.58 -10.12
N GLU A 88 -10.03 -11.40 -10.75
CA GLU A 88 -10.13 -11.05 -12.17
C GLU A 88 -9.64 -9.63 -12.48
N LEU A 89 -9.17 -9.41 -13.71
CA LEU A 89 -8.55 -8.14 -14.13
C LEU A 89 -9.48 -6.93 -13.96
N GLY A 90 -10.79 -7.09 -14.15
CA GLY A 90 -11.78 -6.00 -14.13
C GLY A 90 -12.46 -5.74 -12.78
N ARG A 91 -12.06 -6.42 -11.70
CA ARG A 91 -12.66 -6.20 -10.38
C ARG A 91 -11.62 -6.38 -9.29
N VAL A 92 -11.61 -5.44 -8.34
CA VAL A 92 -10.76 -5.53 -7.15
C VAL A 92 -11.63 -5.90 -5.95
N ASP A 93 -11.49 -7.14 -5.49
CA ASP A 93 -12.14 -7.59 -4.27
C ASP A 93 -11.21 -7.40 -3.06
N VAL A 94 -11.81 -7.08 -1.93
CA VAL A 94 -11.08 -6.76 -0.70
C VAL A 94 -11.76 -7.35 0.52
N LYS A 95 -10.96 -7.66 1.54
CA LYS A 95 -11.43 -7.89 2.92
C LYS A 95 -10.72 -6.94 3.88
N ILE A 96 -11.39 -6.55 4.96
CA ILE A 96 -10.80 -5.73 6.02
C ILE A 96 -10.29 -6.64 7.15
N ASP A 97 -9.01 -6.50 7.49
CA ASP A 97 -8.42 -7.09 8.69
C ASP A 97 -8.72 -6.21 9.91
N TYR A 98 -9.84 -6.49 10.57
CA TYR A 98 -10.30 -5.74 11.74
C TYR A 98 -9.43 -6.04 12.97
N LYS A 99 -8.39 -5.23 13.17
CA LYS A 99 -7.40 -5.43 14.24
C LYS A 99 -7.86 -4.77 15.55
N LEU A 100 -8.02 -5.58 16.60
CA LEU A 100 -8.28 -5.09 17.97
C LEU A 100 -7.17 -4.20 18.52
N SER A 101 -5.92 -4.38 18.06
CA SER A 101 -4.81 -3.52 18.46
C SER A 101 -5.00 -2.06 18.08
N ARG A 102 -5.93 -1.73 17.18
CA ARG A 102 -6.31 -0.36 16.83
C ARG A 102 -7.00 0.38 17.99
N PHE A 103 -7.49 -0.34 19.00
CA PHE A 103 -8.15 0.23 20.17
C PHE A 103 -7.28 0.21 21.43
N LEU A 104 -6.18 -0.52 21.39
CA LEU A 104 -5.16 -0.51 22.43
C LEU A 104 -4.20 0.66 22.15
N ASP A 105 -3.33 1.01 23.10
CA ASP A 105 -2.41 2.15 22.93
C ASP A 105 -1.67 2.02 21.58
N PRO A 106 -1.94 2.91 20.60
CA PRO A 106 -1.39 2.80 19.27
C PRO A 106 0.13 3.06 19.24
N LYS A 107 0.69 3.55 20.36
CA LYS A 107 2.13 3.80 20.58
C LYS A 107 2.81 2.67 21.36
N MET A 108 2.08 1.70 21.91
CA MET A 108 2.67 0.57 22.67
C MET A 108 3.56 -0.34 21.81
N ALA A 109 3.40 -0.31 20.49
CA ALA A 109 4.33 -0.88 19.52
C ALA A 109 4.89 0.26 18.67
N GLN A 110 6.18 0.22 18.28
CA GLN A 110 6.72 1.18 17.32
C GLN A 110 5.87 1.14 16.05
N PRO A 111 5.05 2.18 15.78
CA PRO A 111 4.07 2.11 14.72
C PRO A 111 4.79 2.16 13.38
N GLY A 112 4.45 1.24 12.47
CA GLY A 112 4.97 1.30 11.10
C GLY A 112 4.65 2.64 10.44
N LEU A 113 5.47 3.06 9.46
CA LEU A 113 5.44 4.41 8.86
C LEU A 113 4.02 4.90 8.49
N MET A 114 3.20 4.05 7.88
CA MET A 114 1.84 4.42 7.46
C MET A 114 0.91 4.73 8.64
N LEU A 115 1.02 3.98 9.74
CA LEU A 115 0.28 4.28 10.98
C LEU A 115 0.84 5.54 11.62
N ASN A 116 2.16 5.71 11.68
CA ASN A 116 2.77 6.91 12.23
C ASN A 116 2.33 8.17 11.47
N ASN A 117 2.31 8.12 10.13
CA ASN A 117 1.81 9.22 9.31
C ASN A 117 0.36 9.56 9.64
N LEU A 118 -0.52 8.55 9.79
CA LEU A 118 -1.90 8.75 10.21
C LEU A 118 -1.99 9.43 11.59
N LEU A 119 -1.26 8.92 12.59
CA LEU A 119 -1.28 9.45 13.96
C LEU A 119 -0.85 10.92 14.01
N VAL A 120 0.06 11.33 13.12
CA VAL A 120 0.56 12.71 13.04
C VAL A 120 -0.37 13.64 12.27
N CYS A 121 -1.06 13.17 11.22
CA CYS A 121 -1.82 14.04 10.32
C CYS A 121 -3.34 14.04 10.53
N HIS A 122 -3.90 13.00 11.16
CA HIS A 122 -5.34 12.91 11.36
C HIS A 122 -5.81 13.91 12.43
N PRO A 123 -6.70 14.87 12.09
CA PRO A 123 -7.04 16.00 12.95
C PRO A 123 -7.67 15.58 14.29
N ASP A 124 -8.53 14.55 14.27
CA ASP A 124 -9.16 14.06 15.50
C ASP A 124 -8.17 13.33 16.42
N ILE A 125 -7.26 12.52 15.86
CA ILE A 125 -6.26 11.80 16.64
C ILE A 125 -5.23 12.77 17.22
N SER A 126 -4.64 13.63 16.38
CA SER A 126 -3.62 14.59 16.80
C SER A 126 -4.19 15.67 17.73
N GLY A 127 -5.48 16.00 17.56
CA GLY A 127 -6.22 16.95 18.37
C GLY A 127 -6.89 16.33 19.59
N GLU A 128 -6.65 15.05 19.88
CA GLU A 128 -7.21 14.29 21.01
C GLU A 128 -8.74 14.41 21.13
N ARG A 129 -9.43 14.47 19.99
CA ARG A 129 -10.89 14.50 19.91
C ARG A 129 -11.46 13.10 20.12
N PRO A 130 -12.71 12.98 20.61
CA PRO A 130 -13.39 11.69 20.66
C PRO A 130 -13.44 11.03 19.27
N LEU A 131 -12.92 9.80 19.18
CA LEU A 131 -12.93 9.03 17.94
C LEU A 131 -14.29 8.37 17.75
N ASN A 132 -14.79 8.38 16.52
CA ASN A 132 -16.08 7.81 16.14
C ASN A 132 -16.11 7.44 14.65
N PHE A 133 -17.28 7.14 14.10
CA PHE A 133 -17.45 6.80 12.68
C PHE A 133 -16.88 7.86 11.71
N LYS A 134 -16.88 9.15 12.06
CA LYS A 134 -16.28 10.24 11.25
C LYS A 134 -14.75 10.17 11.20
N THR A 135 -14.11 9.50 12.16
CA THR A 135 -12.68 9.19 12.14
C THR A 135 -12.36 8.21 11.01
N ASP A 136 -13.20 7.19 10.82
CA ASP A 136 -13.06 6.25 9.71
C ASP A 136 -13.28 6.96 8.37
N VAL A 137 -14.25 7.89 8.28
CA VAL A 137 -14.51 8.66 7.05
C VAL A 137 -13.26 9.44 6.62
N TRP A 138 -12.59 10.10 7.57
CA TRP A 138 -11.36 10.84 7.26
C TRP A 138 -10.24 9.88 6.84
N SER A 139 -10.05 8.79 7.58
CA SER A 139 -9.03 7.76 7.27
C SER A 139 -9.25 7.12 5.90
N LEU A 140 -10.50 6.87 5.51
CA LEU A 140 -10.84 6.36 4.18
C LEU A 140 -10.56 7.41 3.10
N GLY A 141 -10.83 8.69 3.35
CA GLY A 141 -10.48 9.78 2.44
C GLY A 141 -8.98 9.85 2.19
N ARG A 142 -8.16 9.63 3.22
CA ARG A 142 -6.71 9.52 3.09
C ARG A 142 -6.31 8.32 2.22
N ILE A 143 -6.94 7.16 2.44
CA ILE A 143 -6.72 5.95 1.64
C ILE A 143 -7.06 6.19 0.16
N PHE A 144 -8.16 6.90 -0.14
CA PHE A 144 -8.50 7.25 -1.52
C PHE A 144 -7.41 8.11 -2.17
N VAL A 145 -6.85 9.10 -1.45
CA VAL A 145 -5.73 9.88 -1.97
C VAL A 145 -4.52 8.97 -2.22
N GLN A 146 -4.14 8.10 -1.28
CA GLN A 146 -3.01 7.17 -1.46
C GLN A 146 -3.15 6.33 -2.73
N ILE A 147 -4.36 5.84 -3.00
CA ILE A 147 -4.66 5.04 -4.18
C ILE A 147 -4.63 5.90 -5.45
N LEU A 148 -5.31 7.05 -5.44
CA LEU A 148 -5.42 7.92 -6.61
C LEU A 148 -4.08 8.54 -7.03
N THR A 149 -3.19 8.82 -6.08
CA THR A 149 -1.86 9.37 -6.38
C THR A 149 -0.79 8.29 -6.54
N ALA A 150 -1.12 7.02 -6.27
CA ALA A 150 -0.17 5.93 -6.12
C ALA A 150 0.98 6.25 -5.12
N ASP A 151 0.72 7.11 -4.14
CA ASP A 151 1.67 7.46 -3.07
C ASP A 151 1.21 6.84 -1.75
N LEU A 152 1.72 5.64 -1.47
CA LEU A 152 1.39 4.89 -0.26
C LEU A 152 1.94 5.54 1.02
N GLU A 153 2.98 6.36 0.91
CA GLU A 153 3.69 6.96 2.04
C GLU A 153 3.26 8.40 2.31
N ILE A 154 2.24 8.90 1.61
CA ILE A 154 1.75 10.26 1.76
C ILE A 154 1.50 10.62 3.23
N ARG A 155 2.18 11.68 3.67
CA ARG A 155 2.12 12.16 5.05
C ARG A 155 0.87 12.98 5.30
N ASP A 156 0.62 13.99 4.46
CA ASP A 156 -0.58 14.81 4.49
C ASP A 156 -1.34 14.66 3.16
N PRO A 157 -2.56 14.09 3.15
CA PRO A 157 -3.32 13.89 1.91
C PRO A 157 -3.98 15.17 1.38
N ARG A 158 -4.10 16.23 2.20
CA ARG A 158 -4.90 17.42 1.86
C ARG A 158 -4.32 18.26 0.70
N PRO A 159 -3.00 18.45 0.57
CA PRO A 159 -2.42 19.13 -0.59
C PRO A 159 -2.72 18.38 -1.89
N ALA A 160 -2.56 17.06 -1.89
CA ALA A 160 -2.88 16.22 -3.04
C ALA A 160 -4.38 16.29 -3.38
N ALA A 161 -5.28 16.20 -2.39
CA ALA A 161 -6.73 16.34 -2.55
C ALA A 161 -7.18 17.67 -3.20
N LYS A 162 -6.35 18.72 -3.14
CA LYS A 162 -6.59 20.02 -3.76
C LYS A 162 -6.02 20.15 -5.18
N ALA A 163 -5.21 19.20 -5.63
CA ALA A 163 -4.67 19.21 -6.98
C ALA A 163 -5.81 19.09 -8.01
N GLU A 164 -5.63 19.73 -9.17
CA GLU A 164 -6.60 19.69 -10.27
C GLU A 164 -6.55 18.36 -11.05
N ASP A 165 -5.66 17.45 -10.66
CA ASP A 165 -5.43 16.16 -11.33
C ASP A 165 -6.55 15.14 -11.09
N PHE A 166 -7.44 15.38 -10.13
CA PHE A 166 -8.59 14.51 -9.87
C PHE A 166 -9.83 14.94 -10.67
N PRO A 167 -10.62 13.98 -11.19
CA PRO A 167 -11.95 14.27 -11.69
C PRO A 167 -12.76 15.06 -10.65
N LYS A 168 -13.47 16.10 -11.10
CA LYS A 168 -14.05 17.11 -10.19
C LYS A 168 -14.90 16.48 -9.07
N GLY A 169 -15.75 15.51 -9.42
CA GLY A 169 -16.63 14.82 -8.47
C GLY A 169 -15.86 14.13 -7.35
N ILE A 170 -14.90 13.27 -7.69
CA ILE A 170 -14.11 12.54 -6.68
C ILE A 170 -13.25 13.50 -5.84
N GLY A 171 -12.70 14.54 -6.46
CA GLY A 171 -11.93 15.56 -5.74
C GLY A 171 -12.76 16.30 -4.69
N VAL A 172 -14.03 16.64 -5.00
CA VAL A 172 -14.95 17.28 -4.04
C VAL A 172 -15.25 16.35 -2.86
N LEU A 173 -15.57 15.07 -3.15
CA LEU A 173 -15.86 14.08 -2.11
C LEU A 173 -14.66 13.83 -1.20
N VAL A 174 -13.47 13.60 -1.77
CA VAL A 174 -12.26 13.35 -0.99
C VAL A 174 -11.91 14.56 -0.11
N ARG A 175 -12.09 15.79 -0.61
CA ARG A 175 -11.88 17.00 0.21
C ARG A 175 -12.87 17.13 1.36
N SER A 176 -14.13 16.77 1.18
CA SER A 176 -15.10 16.79 2.28
C SER A 176 -14.79 15.71 3.32
N MET A 177 -14.41 14.50 2.90
CA MET A 177 -13.95 13.43 3.80
C MET A 177 -12.73 13.86 4.62
N LEU A 178 -11.80 14.58 4.02
CA LEU A 178 -10.56 15.06 4.65
C LEU A 178 -10.70 16.37 5.43
N ALA A 179 -11.92 16.87 5.65
CA ALA A 179 -12.14 18.11 6.39
C ALA A 179 -11.63 18.01 7.83
N ASP A 180 -10.95 19.06 8.29
CA ASP A 180 -10.42 19.12 9.66
C ASP A 180 -11.56 19.08 10.69
N ASP A 181 -12.68 19.75 10.39
CA ASP A 181 -13.90 19.72 11.20
C ASP A 181 -14.76 18.46 10.87
N PRO A 182 -15.03 17.55 11.84
CA PRO A 182 -15.85 16.35 11.63
C PRO A 182 -17.26 16.61 11.11
N ASP A 183 -17.83 17.80 11.40
CA ASP A 183 -19.18 18.16 11.00
C ASP A 183 -19.27 18.52 9.51
N LEU A 184 -18.15 18.87 8.89
CA LEU A 184 -18.04 19.13 7.45
C LEU A 184 -17.82 17.86 6.62
N ARG A 185 -17.52 16.73 7.28
CA ARG A 185 -17.37 15.43 6.62
C ARG A 185 -18.74 14.82 6.31
N PRO A 186 -18.86 13.94 5.30
CA PRO A 186 -20.05 13.10 5.11
C PRO A 186 -20.54 12.52 6.43
N HIS A 187 -21.86 12.48 6.62
CA HIS A 187 -22.47 12.10 7.89
C HIS A 187 -22.26 10.60 8.20
N SER A 188 -22.16 9.78 7.16
CA SER A 188 -22.01 8.32 7.24
C SER A 188 -21.20 7.78 6.06
N MET A 189 -20.79 6.52 6.16
CA MET A 189 -20.19 5.79 5.03
C MET A 189 -21.21 5.52 3.92
N ALA A 190 -22.50 5.33 4.25
CA ALA A 190 -23.57 5.29 3.26
C ALA A 190 -23.59 6.56 2.38
N GLU A 191 -23.44 7.75 2.97
CA GLU A 191 -23.39 9.00 2.19
C GLU A 191 -22.18 9.06 1.25
N VAL A 192 -21.02 8.52 1.68
CA VAL A 192 -19.84 8.38 0.82
C VAL A 192 -20.13 7.42 -0.33
N ALA A 193 -20.74 6.27 -0.05
CA ALA A 193 -21.09 5.27 -1.06
C ALA A 193 -22.08 5.83 -2.10
N ASP A 194 -23.12 6.54 -1.65
CA ASP A 194 -24.10 7.20 -2.51
C ASP A 194 -23.46 8.30 -3.38
N ALA A 195 -22.52 9.06 -2.82
CA ALA A 195 -21.77 10.06 -3.56
C ALA A 195 -20.94 9.42 -4.68
N LEU A 196 -20.29 8.28 -4.41
CA LEU A 196 -19.52 7.54 -5.41
C LEU A 196 -20.39 7.00 -6.56
N ILE A 197 -21.59 6.51 -6.25
CA ILE A 197 -22.56 6.08 -7.29
C ILE A 197 -22.92 7.25 -8.20
N ARG A 198 -23.25 8.42 -7.62
CA ARG A 198 -23.58 9.62 -8.40
C ARG A 198 -22.42 10.08 -9.27
N ILE A 199 -21.20 10.13 -8.72
CA ILE A 199 -19.99 10.51 -9.44
C ILE A 199 -19.72 9.56 -10.62
N LYS A 200 -19.91 8.25 -10.43
CA LYS A 200 -19.76 7.25 -11.49
C LYS A 200 -20.80 7.47 -12.60
N GLN A 201 -22.06 7.72 -12.26
CA GLN A 201 -23.12 7.99 -13.24
C GLN A 201 -22.85 9.26 -14.05
N GLU A 202 -22.46 10.34 -13.38
CA GLU A 202 -22.11 11.61 -14.04
C GLU A 202 -20.92 11.46 -15.01
N ALA A 203 -19.93 10.63 -14.65
CA ALA A 203 -18.80 10.33 -15.53
C ALA A 203 -19.25 9.62 -16.82
N ILE A 204 -20.08 8.58 -16.68
CA ILE A 204 -20.64 7.82 -17.82
C ILE A 204 -21.49 8.73 -18.72
N GLU A 205 -22.34 9.57 -18.14
CA GLU A 205 -23.18 10.50 -18.90
C GLU A 205 -22.36 11.55 -19.66
N THR A 206 -21.27 12.04 -19.06
CA THR A 206 -20.36 13.00 -19.69
C THR A 206 -19.62 12.38 -20.87
N GLU A 207 -19.16 11.13 -20.74
CA GLU A 207 -18.55 10.39 -21.85
C GLU A 207 -19.57 10.11 -22.97
N ALA A 208 -20.80 9.72 -22.65
CA ALA A 208 -21.86 9.46 -23.62
C ALA A 208 -22.36 10.73 -24.33
N ALA A 209 -22.28 11.89 -23.69
CA ALA A 209 -22.67 13.19 -24.26
C ALA A 209 -21.57 13.83 -25.14
N SER A 210 -20.37 13.25 -25.22
CA SER A 210 -19.34 13.72 -26.13
C SER A 210 -19.73 13.42 -27.59
N PRO A 211 -19.82 14.42 -28.49
CA PRO A 211 -20.20 14.16 -29.87
C PRO A 211 -19.05 13.42 -30.57
N THR A 212 -19.35 12.29 -31.23
CA THR A 212 -18.46 11.67 -32.23
C THR A 212 -17.94 12.74 -33.18
N GLU A 213 -16.64 13.03 -33.11
CA GLU A 213 -15.98 14.02 -33.95
C GLU A 213 -16.25 13.73 -35.43
N THR A 214 -17.08 14.56 -36.05
CA THR A 214 -17.35 14.50 -37.49
C THR A 214 -16.09 14.85 -38.28
N VAL A 215 -15.85 14.07 -39.34
CA VAL A 215 -14.75 14.04 -40.33
C VAL A 215 -14.36 15.40 -40.98
N GLY A 216 -14.99 16.52 -40.59
CA GLY A 216 -14.70 17.87 -41.10
C GLY A 216 -13.44 18.54 -40.53
N GLU A 217 -12.94 18.15 -39.35
CA GLU A 217 -11.83 18.86 -38.70
C GLU A 217 -10.43 18.37 -39.11
N ILE A 218 -10.34 17.18 -39.74
CA ILE A 218 -9.09 16.56 -40.20
C ILE A 218 -8.42 17.38 -41.34
N ARG A 219 -9.12 18.33 -41.97
CA ARG A 219 -8.57 19.13 -43.08
C ARG A 219 -7.79 20.37 -42.62
N ARG A 220 -7.99 20.87 -41.39
CA ARG A 220 -7.27 22.05 -40.85
C ARG A 220 -5.99 21.70 -40.09
N LEU A 221 -5.84 20.47 -39.61
CA LEU A 221 -4.67 20.04 -38.82
C LEU A 221 -3.39 19.81 -39.65
N LYS A 222 -3.51 19.53 -40.95
CA LYS A 222 -2.35 19.24 -41.82
C LYS A 222 -1.43 20.44 -42.11
N LYS A 223 -1.83 21.69 -41.83
CA LYS A 223 -0.98 22.88 -42.00
C LYS A 223 -0.19 23.27 -40.74
N THR A 224 -0.61 22.82 -39.56
CA THR A 224 0.03 23.20 -38.27
C THR A 224 1.09 22.20 -37.82
N ILE A 225 0.98 20.93 -38.25
CA ILE A 225 1.93 19.84 -37.89
C ILE A 225 3.33 20.06 -38.49
N GLY A 226 3.44 20.74 -39.64
CA GLY A 226 4.74 21.05 -40.25
C GLY A 226 5.58 22.05 -39.44
N PHE A 227 4.97 22.90 -38.62
CA PHE A 227 5.67 23.91 -37.83
C PHE A 227 6.22 23.32 -36.52
N PHE A 228 5.49 22.41 -35.87
CA PHE A 228 5.93 21.75 -34.64
C PHE A 228 7.08 20.74 -34.85
N GLY A 229 7.14 20.09 -36.02
CA GLY A 229 8.22 19.16 -36.34
C GLY A 229 9.60 19.84 -36.34
N ILE A 230 9.69 21.07 -36.82
CA ILE A 230 10.95 21.84 -36.88
C ILE A 230 11.41 22.24 -35.46
N ILE A 231 10.47 22.62 -34.59
CA ILE A 231 10.76 23.02 -33.20
C ILE A 231 11.26 21.82 -32.38
N ILE A 232 10.62 20.65 -32.54
CA ILE A 232 11.02 19.40 -31.85
C ILE A 232 12.42 18.95 -32.30
N SER A 233 12.75 19.06 -33.59
CA SER A 233 14.09 18.73 -34.07
C SER A 233 15.17 19.65 -33.48
N ILE A 234 14.89 20.95 -33.35
CA ILE A 234 15.83 21.90 -32.72
C ILE A 234 16.01 21.58 -31.23
N LEU A 235 14.92 21.30 -30.51
CA LEU A 235 14.95 20.91 -29.09
C LEU A 235 15.69 19.60 -28.85
N ALA A 236 15.56 18.61 -29.75
CA ALA A 236 16.27 17.35 -29.67
C ALA A 236 17.79 17.51 -29.85
N VAL A 237 18.21 18.40 -30.78
CA VAL A 237 19.64 18.70 -30.99
C VAL A 237 20.22 19.45 -29.79
N VAL A 238 19.51 20.45 -29.25
CA VAL A 238 19.95 21.20 -28.07
C VAL A 238 19.99 20.31 -26.82
N GLY A 239 18.96 19.48 -26.63
CA GLY A 239 18.89 18.50 -25.54
C GLY A 239 19.99 17.45 -25.63
N GLY A 240 20.30 16.96 -26.84
CA GLY A 240 21.39 16.03 -27.08
C GLY A 240 22.77 16.60 -26.76
N VAL A 241 23.01 17.88 -27.07
CA VAL A 241 24.26 18.58 -26.72
C VAL A 241 24.37 18.76 -25.20
N PHE A 242 23.28 19.10 -24.51
CA PHE A 242 23.26 19.21 -23.05
C PHE A 242 23.50 17.86 -22.36
N LEU A 243 22.86 16.78 -22.84
CA LEU A 243 23.05 15.44 -22.31
C LEU A 243 24.50 14.96 -22.52
N PHE A 244 25.08 15.22 -23.69
CA PHE A 244 26.44 14.83 -24.00
C PHE A 244 27.49 15.57 -23.15
N GLN A 245 27.23 16.84 -22.79
CA GLN A 245 28.07 17.57 -21.84
C GLN A 245 27.88 17.06 -20.40
N PHE A 246 26.65 16.73 -20.00
CA PHE A 246 26.33 16.20 -18.67
C PHE A 246 26.97 14.82 -18.41
N PHE A 247 26.95 13.93 -19.40
CA PHE A 247 27.58 12.60 -19.29
C PHE A 247 29.11 12.61 -19.24
N ARG A 248 29.76 13.72 -19.61
CA ARG A 248 31.21 13.86 -19.54
C ARG A 248 31.72 14.30 -18.16
N GLY A 249 30.84 14.62 -17.22
CA GLY A 249 31.18 15.17 -15.89
C GLY A 249 31.00 14.25 -14.68
N SER A 250 30.48 13.03 -14.81
CA SER A 250 30.11 12.22 -13.63
C SER A 250 31.22 11.29 -13.14
N GLN A 251 32.21 11.85 -12.43
CA GLN A 251 32.95 11.10 -11.39
C GLN A 251 32.35 11.26 -9.98
N ASN A 252 31.36 12.13 -9.78
CA ASN A 252 30.84 12.47 -8.45
C ASN A 252 29.66 11.61 -7.97
N GLY A 253 29.03 10.80 -8.83
CA GLY A 253 27.88 9.96 -8.44
C GLY A 253 28.22 8.81 -7.48
N LYS A 254 29.44 8.26 -7.56
CA LYS A 254 29.88 7.17 -6.66
C LYS A 254 30.14 7.62 -5.23
N VAL A 255 30.55 8.88 -5.04
CA VAL A 255 30.81 9.45 -3.70
C VAL A 255 29.50 9.75 -2.98
N ALA A 256 28.48 10.24 -3.71
CA ALA A 256 27.16 10.54 -3.13
C ALA A 256 26.39 9.28 -2.68
N LEU A 257 26.47 8.19 -3.45
CA LEU A 257 25.91 6.89 -3.05
C LEU A 257 26.65 6.25 -1.87
N GLY A 258 27.98 6.39 -1.82
CA GLY A 258 28.79 5.92 -0.71
C GLY A 258 28.50 6.65 0.61
N GLU A 259 28.36 7.98 0.57
CA GLU A 259 27.98 8.77 1.76
C GLU A 259 26.55 8.48 2.23
N TYR A 260 25.62 8.26 1.29
CA TYR A 260 24.25 7.88 1.62
C TYR A 260 24.20 6.48 2.26
N ALA A 261 24.86 5.48 1.67
CA ALA A 261 24.95 4.13 2.23
C ALA A 261 25.62 4.12 3.61
N ASN A 262 26.74 4.86 3.79
CA ASN A 262 27.43 4.95 5.09
C ASN A 262 26.60 5.67 6.16
N ARG A 263 25.71 6.59 5.78
CA ARG A 263 24.81 7.28 6.71
C ARG A 263 23.78 6.34 7.35
N TYR A 264 23.40 5.26 6.67
CA TYR A 264 22.43 4.28 7.14
C TYR A 264 23.04 2.92 7.47
N ALA A 265 24.36 2.74 7.30
CA ALA A 265 25.05 1.49 7.60
C ALA A 265 24.91 1.05 9.07
N GLY A 266 24.80 2.01 10.01
CA GLY A 266 24.50 1.71 11.42
C GLY A 266 23.05 1.35 11.72
N SER A 267 22.18 1.43 10.71
CA SER A 267 20.75 1.12 10.80
C SER A 267 20.37 -0.10 9.95
N VAL A 268 21.36 -0.87 9.48
CA VAL A 268 21.15 -2.11 8.72
C VAL A 268 21.93 -3.25 9.36
N ALA A 269 21.24 -4.32 9.74
CA ALA A 269 21.86 -5.57 10.21
C ALA A 269 21.69 -6.68 9.17
N PHE A 270 22.74 -7.48 9.01
CA PHE A 270 22.71 -8.70 8.21
C PHE A 270 22.58 -9.88 9.14
N VAL A 271 21.58 -10.74 8.91
CA VAL A 271 21.48 -12.01 9.61
C VAL A 271 22.34 -13.02 8.88
N VAL A 272 23.38 -13.51 9.53
CA VAL A 272 24.22 -14.59 8.97
C VAL A 272 23.81 -15.88 9.66
N VAL A 273 23.43 -16.86 8.86
CA VAL A 273 22.98 -18.17 9.34
C VAL A 273 24.04 -19.20 9.01
N GLU A 274 24.50 -19.89 10.03
CA GLU A 274 25.38 -21.04 9.89
C GLU A 274 24.61 -22.30 10.29
N TYR A 275 24.69 -23.33 9.46
CA TYR A 275 24.01 -24.60 9.68
C TYR A 275 24.92 -25.76 9.26
N GLN A 276 24.74 -26.89 9.95
CA GLN A 276 25.50 -28.10 9.70
C GLN A 276 24.62 -29.34 9.81
N VAL A 277 24.96 -30.37 9.04
CA VAL A 277 24.40 -31.72 9.15
C VAL A 277 25.45 -32.61 9.78
N GLN A 278 25.05 -33.31 10.84
CA GLN A 278 25.90 -34.24 11.57
C GLN A 278 25.28 -35.64 11.51
N VAL A 279 26.08 -36.64 11.15
CA VAL A 279 25.71 -38.06 11.17
C VAL A 279 26.67 -38.73 12.16
N ASP A 280 26.12 -39.36 13.20
CA ASP A 280 26.84 -39.77 14.40
C ASP A 280 27.65 -38.60 15.02
N ASP A 281 28.99 -38.74 15.09
CA ASP A 281 29.92 -37.73 15.61
C ASP A 281 30.66 -36.95 14.49
N MET A 282 30.27 -37.13 13.22
CA MET A 282 30.91 -36.47 12.08
C MET A 282 30.00 -35.44 11.42
N VAL A 283 30.52 -34.22 11.23
CA VAL A 283 29.87 -33.18 10.44
C VAL A 283 30.10 -33.49 8.97
N VAL A 284 29.02 -33.79 8.25
CA VAL A 284 29.04 -34.22 6.84
C VAL A 284 28.68 -33.10 5.88
N TYR A 285 28.04 -32.04 6.38
CA TYR A 285 27.75 -30.83 5.62
C TYR A 285 27.78 -29.63 6.54
N GLN A 286 28.35 -28.52 6.09
CA GLN A 286 28.33 -27.25 6.83
C GLN A 286 28.28 -26.12 5.82
N GLN A 287 27.42 -25.15 6.09
CA GLN A 287 27.30 -23.98 5.26
C GLN A 287 27.04 -22.73 6.10
N ARG A 288 27.52 -21.60 5.60
CA ARG A 288 27.28 -20.28 6.18
C ARG A 288 26.77 -19.36 5.07
N ILE A 289 25.57 -18.85 5.24
CA ILE A 289 24.92 -17.98 4.27
C ILE A 289 24.49 -16.66 4.91
N GLU A 290 24.68 -15.58 4.18
CA GLU A 290 24.17 -14.27 4.53
C GLU A 290 22.69 -14.22 4.11
N GLY A 291 21.81 -14.03 5.08
CA GLY A 291 20.38 -13.86 4.87
C GLY A 291 20.00 -12.43 4.51
N THR A 292 18.71 -12.13 4.64
CA THR A 292 18.12 -10.82 4.31
C THR A 292 18.68 -9.69 5.18
N ALA A 293 18.81 -8.49 4.61
CA ALA A 293 19.22 -7.28 5.32
C ALA A 293 18.01 -6.64 6.03
N PHE A 294 18.15 -6.29 7.30
CA PHE A 294 17.09 -5.74 8.14
C PHE A 294 17.43 -4.34 8.63
N LEU A 295 16.41 -3.50 8.80
CA LEU A 295 16.59 -2.23 9.49
C LEU A 295 16.71 -2.48 11.00
N VAL A 296 17.71 -1.86 11.64
CA VAL A 296 17.93 -1.90 13.09
C VAL A 296 17.96 -0.51 13.69
N ASP A 297 17.51 -0.38 14.93
CA ASP A 297 17.66 0.87 15.69
C ASP A 297 19.09 1.08 16.19
N SER A 298 19.32 2.24 16.82
CA SER A 298 20.63 2.62 17.35
C SER A 298 21.12 1.75 18.51
N GLU A 299 20.27 0.89 19.07
CA GLU A 299 20.61 -0.07 20.12
C GLU A 299 20.80 -1.50 19.58
N GLY A 300 20.61 -1.71 18.27
CA GLY A 300 20.83 -2.98 17.57
C GLY A 300 19.60 -3.86 17.49
N TYR A 301 18.41 -3.37 17.83
CA TYR A 301 17.17 -4.14 17.74
C TYR A 301 16.57 -4.08 16.33
N LEU A 302 16.12 -5.23 15.82
CA LEU A 302 15.46 -5.36 14.52
C LEU A 302 14.12 -4.63 14.52
N LEU A 303 13.95 -3.70 13.58
CA LEU A 303 12.77 -2.85 13.46
C LEU A 303 11.64 -3.49 12.63
N THR A 304 11.88 -4.65 12.00
CA THR A 304 10.87 -5.34 11.17
C THR A 304 10.94 -6.86 11.34
N ASN A 305 9.79 -7.52 11.51
CA ASN A 305 9.62 -8.97 11.51
C ASN A 305 8.81 -9.44 10.29
N ARG A 306 9.18 -9.00 9.08
CA ARG A 306 8.63 -9.61 7.86
C ARG A 306 9.78 -10.16 7.04
N HIS A 307 9.75 -11.48 6.88
CA HIS A 307 10.67 -12.35 6.14
C HIS A 307 11.90 -12.81 6.93
N VAL A 308 11.75 -13.98 7.56
CA VAL A 308 12.86 -14.92 7.76
C VAL A 308 12.47 -16.20 7.02
N ALA A 309 12.88 -16.32 5.76
CA ALA A 309 12.96 -17.63 5.13
C ALA A 309 14.14 -18.35 5.78
N CYS A 310 13.94 -19.57 6.27
CA CYS A 310 15.02 -20.40 6.79
C CYS A 310 15.96 -20.73 5.61
N PRO A 311 17.20 -20.21 5.54
CA PRO A 311 18.00 -20.29 4.31
C PRO A 311 18.34 -21.71 3.87
N TRP A 312 18.37 -22.66 4.82
CA TRP A 312 18.58 -24.08 4.55
C TRP A 312 17.41 -24.75 3.82
N LEU A 313 16.23 -24.12 3.74
CA LEU A 313 15.11 -24.61 2.91
C LEU A 313 15.31 -24.31 1.42
N GLU A 314 16.18 -23.36 1.08
CA GLU A 314 16.52 -22.97 -0.29
C GLU A 314 17.88 -23.53 -0.74
N ASP A 315 18.58 -24.26 0.14
CA ASP A 315 19.84 -24.91 -0.18
C ASP A 315 19.60 -26.26 -0.87
N GLU A 316 19.69 -26.25 -2.20
CA GLU A 316 19.56 -27.45 -3.03
C GLU A 316 20.67 -28.49 -2.77
N ASN A 317 21.87 -28.05 -2.35
CA ASN A 317 22.97 -28.96 -2.04
C ASN A 317 22.75 -29.65 -0.70
N LEU A 318 22.26 -28.93 0.31
CA LEU A 318 21.84 -29.53 1.58
C LEU A 318 20.77 -30.60 1.34
N SER A 319 19.76 -30.27 0.53
CA SER A 319 18.67 -31.21 0.21
C SER A 319 19.21 -32.49 -0.44
N THR A 320 20.14 -32.34 -1.39
CA THR A 320 20.81 -33.46 -2.06
C THR A 320 21.63 -34.32 -1.09
N VAL A 321 22.39 -33.69 -0.18
CA VAL A 321 23.21 -34.41 0.81
C VAL A 321 22.33 -35.16 1.82
N VAL A 322 21.24 -34.54 2.29
CA VAL A 322 20.26 -35.19 3.18
C VAL A 322 19.59 -36.37 2.48
N GLU A 323 19.24 -36.25 1.21
CA GLU A 323 18.68 -37.37 0.43
C GLU A 323 19.68 -38.51 0.25
N GLN A 324 20.97 -38.22 0.02
CA GLN A 324 22.01 -39.23 -0.09
C GLN A 324 22.25 -39.98 1.23
N ILE A 325 22.28 -39.27 2.36
CA ILE A 325 22.41 -39.89 3.69
C ILE A 325 21.22 -40.83 3.95
N ARG A 326 19.99 -40.37 3.66
CA ARG A 326 18.76 -41.20 3.78
C ARG A 326 18.72 -42.42 2.87
N TYR A 327 19.55 -42.47 1.84
CA TYR A 327 19.61 -43.60 0.90
C TYR A 327 20.67 -44.64 1.30
N VAL A 328 21.58 -44.29 2.22
CA VAL A 328 22.72 -45.12 2.66
C VAL A 328 22.46 -45.79 4.03
N ASP A 329 21.54 -45.26 4.84
CA ASP A 329 20.93 -45.92 6.02
C ASP A 329 19.75 -46.84 5.64
#